data_AF-W9BZT5-F1
#
_entry.id   AF-W9BZT5-F1
#
_cell.length_a   1.000
_cell.length_b   1.000
_cell.length_c   1.000
_cell.angle_alpha   90.00
_cell.angle_beta   90.00
_cell.angle_gamma   90.00
#
_symmetry.space_group_name_H-M   'P 1'
#
loop_
_entity.id
_entity.type
_entity.pdbx_description
1 polymer ?
#
loop_
_entity_poly.entity_id
_entity_poly.type
_entity_poly.pdbx_seq_one_letter_code
_entity_poly.pdbx_strand_id
1 'polypeptide(L)'
;MKELGLLALLVLLGPGFLWMGIRSLRTRAWHDGVPALELMIDRVIGEEPPPRTKWDRRFALFQTGAAILFGSFFTLIFLAVLYVLISEQ
;
A
#
# COMPACT_ATOMS: atom_id res chain seq x y z
N MET A 1 25.33 4.36 -2.09
CA MET A 1 24.49 3.18 -1.72
C MET A 1 23.42 3.50 -0.69
N LYS A 2 23.72 4.21 0.41
CA LYS A 2 22.72 4.56 1.44
C LYS A 2 21.53 5.38 0.89
N GLU A 3 21.80 6.36 0.05
CA GLU A 3 20.75 7.21 -0.58
C GLU A 3 19.83 6.42 -1.52
N LEU A 4 20.39 5.53 -2.35
CA LEU A 4 19.59 4.63 -3.20
C LEU A 4 18.67 3.73 -2.38
N GLY A 5 19.15 3.22 -1.23
CA GLY A 5 18.33 2.45 -0.30
C GLY A 5 17.19 3.27 0.30
N LEU A 6 17.45 4.52 0.68
CA LEU A 6 16.44 5.44 1.19
C LEU A 6 15.38 5.75 0.12
N LEU A 7 15.79 6.05 -1.11
CA LEU A 7 14.87 6.31 -2.22
C LEU A 7 14.01 5.10 -2.54
N ALA A 8 14.59 3.90 -2.60
CA ALA A 8 13.84 2.67 -2.82
C ALA A 8 12.80 2.42 -1.71
N LEU A 9 13.17 2.66 -0.45
CA LEU A 9 12.25 2.55 0.68
C LEU A 9 11.11 3.56 0.59
N LEU A 10 11.40 4.82 0.25
CA LEU A 10 10.39 5.87 0.10
C LEU A 10 9.45 5.60 -1.08
N VAL A 11 9.94 5.04 -2.18
CA VAL A 11 9.10 4.62 -3.31
C VAL A 11 8.15 3.50 -2.90
N LEU A 12 8.64 2.51 -2.15
CA LEU A 12 7.82 1.40 -1.66
C LEU A 12 6.77 1.87 -0.65
N LEU A 13 7.16 2.66 0.36
CA LEU A 13 6.28 3.12 1.44
C LEU A 13 5.36 4.27 1.03
N GLY A 14 5.73 5.07 0.04
CA GLY A 14 4.91 6.15 -0.48
C GLY A 14 4.05 5.68 -1.65
N PRO A 15 4.51 5.87 -2.90
CA PRO A 15 3.77 5.49 -4.10
C PRO A 15 3.29 4.04 -4.10
N GLY A 16 4.09 3.10 -3.59
CA GLY A 16 3.72 1.68 -3.53
C GLY A 16 2.50 1.41 -2.64
N PHE A 17 2.54 1.87 -1.39
CA PHE A 17 1.41 1.74 -0.46
C PHE A 17 0.18 2.51 -0.93
N LEU A 18 0.39 3.72 -1.47
CA LEU A 18 -0.70 4.53 -2.03
C LEU A 18 -1.39 3.79 -3.19
N TRP A 19 -0.62 3.24 -4.11
CA TRP A 19 -1.14 2.47 -5.23
C TRP A 19 -1.89 1.23 -4.77
N MET A 20 -1.34 0.47 -3.81
CA MET A 20 -2.02 -0.69 -3.24
C MET A 20 -3.35 -0.30 -2.58
N GLY A 21 -3.37 0.77 -1.79
CA GLY A 21 -4.59 1.28 -1.15
C GLY A 21 -5.65 1.71 -2.16
N ILE A 22 -5.27 2.50 -3.17
CA ILE A 22 -6.19 2.94 -4.23
C ILE A 22 -6.69 1.74 -5.05
N ARG A 23 -5.81 0.81 -5.40
CA ARG A 23 -6.17 -0.40 -6.14
C ARG A 23 -7.16 -1.25 -5.35
N SER A 24 -6.90 -1.45 -4.05
CA SER A 24 -7.79 -2.19 -3.14
C SER A 24 -9.20 -1.57 -3.08
N LEU A 25 -9.30 -0.23 -3.03
CA LEU A 25 -10.60 0.46 -3.13
C LEU A 25 -11.28 0.22 -4.47
N ARG A 26 -10.56 0.38 -5.58
CA ARG A 26 -11.10 0.22 -6.94
C ARG A 26 -11.61 -1.19 -7.21
N THR A 27 -10.86 -2.21 -6.80
CA THR A 27 -11.22 -3.61 -7.01
C THR A 27 -12.17 -4.15 -5.94
N ARG A 28 -12.55 -3.34 -4.94
CA ARG A 28 -13.32 -3.75 -3.77
C ARG A 28 -12.71 -4.95 -3.04
N ALA A 29 -11.38 -5.09 -3.08
CA ALA A 29 -10.66 -6.17 -2.43
C ALA A 29 -10.89 -6.18 -0.90
N TRP A 30 -11.19 -5.02 -0.31
CA TRP A 30 -11.60 -4.92 1.09
C TRP A 30 -12.91 -5.65 1.43
N HIS A 31 -13.80 -5.83 0.45
CA HIS A 31 -15.07 -6.55 0.65
C HIS A 31 -14.82 -8.06 0.83
N ASP A 32 -13.72 -8.53 0.27
CA ASP A 32 -13.20 -9.86 0.48
C ASP A 32 -12.57 -10.02 1.87
N GLY A 33 -12.48 -8.98 2.70
CA GLY A 33 -12.06 -9.12 4.11
C GLY A 33 -10.61 -9.56 4.32
N VAL A 34 -9.83 -9.70 3.25
CA VAL A 34 -8.43 -10.07 3.28
C VAL A 34 -7.61 -8.81 2.98
N PRO A 35 -6.53 -8.54 3.73
CA PRO A 35 -5.51 -7.55 3.38
C PRO A 35 -5.13 -7.68 1.90
N ALA A 36 -4.96 -6.57 1.19
CA ALA A 36 -4.69 -6.58 -0.25
C ALA A 36 -3.47 -7.45 -0.64
N LEU A 37 -2.49 -7.58 0.26
CA LEU A 37 -1.30 -8.43 0.09
C LEU A 37 -1.64 -9.92 0.15
N GLU A 38 -2.42 -10.33 1.14
CA GLU A 38 -2.81 -11.72 1.38
C GLU A 38 -3.77 -12.20 0.26
N LEU A 39 -4.65 -11.31 -0.23
CA LEU A 39 -5.47 -11.56 -1.43
C LEU A 39 -4.66 -11.73 -2.71
N MET A 40 -3.54 -11.02 -2.83
CA MET A 40 -2.63 -11.21 -3.96
C MET A 40 -1.91 -12.56 -3.85
N ILE A 41 -1.52 -12.97 -2.65
CA ILE A 41 -0.86 -14.25 -2.38
C ILE A 41 -1.83 -15.41 -2.63
N ASP A 42 -3.03 -15.37 -2.05
CA ASP A 42 -4.05 -16.41 -2.22
C ASP A 42 -4.43 -16.61 -3.69
N ARG A 43 -4.56 -15.51 -4.46
CA ARG A 43 -4.82 -15.59 -5.90
C ARG A 43 -3.67 -16.18 -6.71
N VAL A 44 -2.44 -16.03 -6.24
CA VAL A 44 -1.25 -16.62 -6.89
C VAL A 44 -1.13 -18.10 -6.55
N ILE A 45 -1.50 -18.48 -5.32
CA ILE A 45 -1.39 -19.87 -4.82
C ILE A 45 -2.63 -20.70 -5.21
N GLY A 46 -3.76 -20.06 -5.52
CA GLY A 46 -4.98 -20.73 -5.97
C GLY A 46 -5.80 -21.34 -4.84
N GLU A 47 -5.56 -20.93 -3.58
CA GLU A 47 -6.33 -21.40 -2.43
C GLU A 47 -7.65 -20.64 -2.29
N GLU A 48 -8.72 -21.36 -1.92
CA GLU A 48 -10.00 -20.74 -1.58
C GLU A 48 -9.90 -20.09 -0.18
N PRO A 49 -10.18 -18.78 -0.06
CA PRO A 49 -9.99 -18.08 1.20
C PRO A 49 -11.01 -18.55 2.26
N PRO A 50 -10.61 -18.61 3.54
CA PRO A 50 -11.44 -19.12 4.64
C PRO A 50 -12.75 -18.34 4.82
N PRO A 51 -13.78 -18.94 5.44
CA PRO A 51 -15.08 -18.29 5.67
C PRO A 51 -14.94 -17.02 6.52
N ARG A 52 -15.50 -15.92 6.01
CA ARG A 52 -15.16 -14.56 6.43
C ARG A 52 -16.19 -13.96 7.37
N THR A 53 -15.73 -13.21 8.38
CA THR A 53 -16.60 -12.50 9.31
C THR A 53 -16.81 -11.03 8.92
N LYS A 54 -17.85 -10.39 9.47
CA LYS A 54 -18.12 -8.95 9.27
C LYS A 54 -16.99 -8.06 9.82
N TRP A 55 -16.21 -8.56 10.79
CA TRP A 55 -15.08 -7.85 11.38
C TRP A 55 -13.88 -7.81 10.45
N ASP A 56 -13.60 -8.90 9.72
CA ASP A 56 -12.50 -8.98 8.76
C ASP A 56 -12.66 -7.94 7.64
N ARG A 57 -13.90 -7.76 7.15
CA ARG A 57 -14.22 -6.72 6.15
C ARG A 57 -13.97 -5.29 6.65
N ARG A 58 -14.31 -5.01 7.91
CA ARG A 58 -14.07 -3.69 8.53
C ARG A 58 -12.57 -3.44 8.71
N PHE A 59 -11.84 -4.47 9.13
CA PHE A 59 -10.40 -4.38 9.30
C PHE A 59 -9.68 -4.20 7.95
N ALA A 60 -10.07 -4.92 6.90
CA ALA A 60 -9.53 -4.75 5.56
C ALA A 60 -9.81 -3.34 4.99
N LEU A 61 -11.00 -2.77 5.26
CA LEU A 61 -11.31 -1.39 4.90
C LEU A 61 -10.45 -0.38 5.67
N PHE A 62 -10.28 -0.59 6.99
CA PHE A 62 -9.39 0.24 7.81
C PHE A 62 -7.95 0.19 7.31
N GLN A 63 -7.41 -1.00 7.04
CA GLN A 63 -6.07 -1.17 6.47
C GLN A 63 -5.93 -0.46 5.12
N THR A 64 -6.94 -0.55 4.26
CA THR A 64 -6.94 0.14 2.97
C THR A 64 -6.89 1.66 3.17
N GLY A 65 -7.66 2.20 4.12
CA GLY A 65 -7.61 3.61 4.49
C GLY A 65 -6.25 4.03 5.05
N ALA A 66 -5.67 3.22 5.95
CA ALA A 66 -4.35 3.46 6.52
C ALA A 66 -3.25 3.43 5.43
N ALA A 67 -3.30 2.48 4.49
CA ALA A 67 -2.37 2.38 3.38
C ALA A 67 -2.42 3.63 2.48
N ILE A 68 -3.61 4.19 2.22
CA ILE A 68 -3.75 5.44 1.48
C ILE A 68 -3.20 6.62 2.28
N LEU A 69 -3.51 6.70 3.57
CA LEU A 69 -3.05 7.79 4.44
C LEU A 69 -1.52 7.83 4.54
N PHE A 70 -0.92 6.70 4.94
CA PHE A 70 0.54 6.57 5.04
C PHE A 70 1.21 6.68 3.67
N GLY A 71 0.65 6.04 2.64
CA GLY A 71 1.17 6.13 1.28
C GLY A 71 1.17 7.57 0.75
N SER A 72 0.11 8.35 1.00
CA SER A 72 0.08 9.78 0.63
C SER A 72 1.16 10.56 1.37
N PHE A 73 1.28 10.36 2.68
CA PHE A 73 2.28 11.03 3.52
C PHE A 73 3.71 10.75 3.04
N PHE A 74 4.07 9.47 2.86
CA PHE A 74 5.41 9.11 2.38
C PHE A 74 5.65 9.52 0.92
N THR A 75 4.61 9.59 0.09
CA THR A 75 4.73 10.15 -1.28
C THR A 75 5.09 11.63 -1.25
N LEU A 76 4.48 12.43 -0.37
CA LEU A 76 4.83 13.84 -0.21
C LEU A 76 6.27 14.01 0.28
N ILE A 77 6.70 13.19 1.24
CA ILE A 77 8.10 13.18 1.70
C ILE A 77 9.04 12.82 0.55
N PHE A 78 8.71 11.80 -0.23
CA PHE A 78 9.51 11.39 -1.39
C PHE A 78 9.66 12.53 -2.40
N LEU A 79 8.56 13.24 -2.72
CA LEU A 79 8.60 14.40 -3.61
C LEU A 79 9.46 15.55 -3.03
N ALA A 80 9.36 15.81 -1.73
CA ALA A 80 10.20 16.81 -1.07
C ALA A 80 11.69 16.44 -1.12
N VAL A 81 12.03 15.17 -0.87
CA VAL A 81 13.40 14.67 -0.98
C VAL A 81 13.92 14.79 -2.42
N LEU A 82 13.12 14.42 -3.42
CA LEU A 82 13.48 14.59 -4.82
C LEU A 82 13.71 16.07 -5.18
N TYR A 83 12.84 16.96 -4.70
CA TYR A 83 12.98 18.39 -4.93
C TYR A 83 14.31 18.92 -4.37
N VAL A 84 14.64 18.56 -3.13
CA VAL A 84 15.91 18.94 -2.49
C VAL A 84 17.09 18.42 -3.30
N LEU A 85 17.10 17.13 -3.65
CA LEU A 85 18.16 16.52 -4.44
C LEU A 85 18.37 17.17 -5.81
N ILE A 86 17.29 17.60 -6.47
CA ILE A 86 17.36 18.32 -7.76
C ILE A 86 17.84 19.76 -7.54
N SER A 87 17.44 20.41 -6.46
CA SER A 87 17.81 21.80 -6.17
C SER A 87 19.25 21.99 -5.68
N GLU A 88 19.83 20.95 -5.08
CA GLU A 88 21.22 20.93 -4.60
C GLU A 88 22.22 20.48 -5.70
N GLN A 89 21.72 20.08 -6.88
CA GLN A 89 22.52 19.82 -8.09
C GLN A 89 22.72 21.08 -8.93
#